data_AF-A0A661FSL3-F1
#
_entry.id   AF-A0A661FSL3-F1
#
_cell.length_a   1.000
_cell.length_b   1.000
_cell.length_c   1.000
_cell.angle_alpha   90.00
_cell.angle_beta   90.00
_cell.angle_gamma   90.00
#
_symmetry.space_group_name_H-M   'P 1'
#
loop_
_entity.id
_entity.type
_entity.pdbx_description
1 polymer ?
#
loop_
_entity_poly.entity_id
_entity_poly.type
_entity_poly.pdbx_seq_one_letter_code
_entity_poly.pdbx_strand_id
1 'polypeptide(L)' 'AADNIKRVIQRPDTDWSKEAAQNPYMIKDTQATKTTWHPIGS' A
#
# COMPACT_ATOMS: atom_id res chain seq x y z
N ALA A 1 -17.58 3.99 -2.38
CA ALA A 1 -16.89 3.03 -1.50
C ALA A 1 -17.61 2.79 -0.18
N ALA A 2 -18.90 3.15 -0.12
CA ALA A 2 -19.57 3.44 1.13
C ALA A 2 -19.95 2.17 1.92
N ASP A 3 -20.22 1.06 1.24
CA ASP A 3 -20.89 -0.07 1.88
C ASP A 3 -19.93 -1.14 2.44
N ASN A 4 -18.63 -1.08 2.11
CA ASN A 4 -17.71 -2.19 2.40
C ASN A 4 -16.31 -1.82 2.92
N ILE A 5 -16.14 -0.67 3.58
CA ILE A 5 -14.92 -0.24 4.32
C ILE A 5 -13.61 -0.50 3.53
N LYS A 6 -13.66 -0.37 2.20
CA LYS A 6 -12.45 -0.55 1.38
C LYS A 6 -11.54 0.65 1.57
N ARG A 7 -10.24 0.40 1.72
CA ARG A 7 -9.22 1.46 1.68
C ARG A 7 -9.09 1.97 0.25
N VAL A 8 -9.56 3.18 -0.01
CA VAL A 8 -9.44 3.85 -1.31
C VAL A 8 -8.14 4.66 -1.32
N ILE A 9 -7.35 4.52 -2.38
CA ILE A 9 -6.14 5.31 -2.63
C ILE A 9 -6.37 6.08 -3.92
N GLN A 10 -6.45 7.40 -3.81
CA GLN A 10 -6.54 8.30 -4.96
C GLN A 10 -5.25 9.11 -5.07
N ARG A 11 -4.80 9.35 -6.31
CA ARG A 11 -3.61 10.14 -6.63
C ARG A 11 -3.95 11.23 -7.65
N PRO A 12 -4.82 12.20 -7.29
CA PRO A 12 -5.35 13.18 -8.23
C PRO A 12 -4.25 14.08 -8.83
N ASP A 13 -3.21 14.38 -8.07
CA ASP A 13 -2.15 15.32 -8.46
C ASP A 13 -0.86 14.62 -8.94
N THR A 14 -0.93 13.32 -9.25
CA THR A 14 0.24 12.56 -9.72
C THR A 14 0.33 12.58 -11.24
N ASP A 15 1.38 13.23 -11.74
CA ASP A 15 1.82 13.13 -13.13
C ASP A 15 2.72 11.89 -13.31
N TRP A 16 2.17 10.85 -13.91
CA TRP A 16 2.82 9.55 -14.10
C TRP A 16 3.97 9.56 -15.11
N SER A 17 4.11 10.63 -15.90
CA SER A 17 5.22 10.76 -16.84
C SER A 17 6.53 11.20 -16.18
N LYS A 18 6.47 11.73 -14.95
CA LYS A 18 7.65 12.25 -14.23
C LYS A 18 8.42 11.15 -13.50
N GLU A 19 9.74 11.31 -13.44
CA GLU A 19 10.64 10.41 -12.71
C GLU A 19 10.25 10.24 -11.23
N ALA A 20 9.76 11.30 -10.59
CA ALA A 20 9.29 11.25 -9.20
C ALA A 20 8.13 10.24 -8.98
N ALA A 21 7.36 9.91 -10.02
CA ALA A 21 6.29 8.91 -9.95
C ALA A 21 6.81 7.48 -10.03
N GLN A 22 8.08 7.25 -10.38
CA GLN A 22 8.70 5.93 -10.52
C GLN A 22 9.28 5.39 -9.19
N ASN A 23 8.93 6.03 -8.07
CA ASN A 23 9.35 5.63 -6.73
C ASN A 23 8.85 4.20 -6.37
N PRO A 24 9.73 3.28 -5.92
CA PRO A 24 9.35 1.90 -5.58
C PRO A 24 8.38 1.80 -4.40
N TYR A 25 8.21 2.84 -3.58
CA TYR A 25 7.42 2.79 -2.36
C TYR A 25 5.91 2.95 -2.55
N MET A 26 5.42 3.29 -3.76
CA MET A 26 3.98 3.40 -4.01
C MET A 26 3.19 2.11 -3.75
N ILE A 27 3.87 0.96 -3.80
CA ILE A 27 3.29 -0.36 -3.50
C ILE A 27 2.86 -0.50 -2.03
N LYS A 28 3.45 0.27 -1.11
CA LYS A 28 3.12 0.18 0.33
C LYS A 28 1.65 0.50 0.58
N ASP A 29 1.08 1.41 -0.19
CA ASP A 29 -0.33 1.80 -0.06
C ASP A 29 -1.27 0.67 -0.48
N THR A 30 -0.82 -0.32 -1.26
CA THR A 30 -1.66 -1.43 -1.74
C THR A 30 -1.37 -2.75 -1.02
N GLN A 31 -0.47 -2.75 -0.04
CA GLN A 31 -0.15 -3.92 0.76
C GLN A 31 -0.94 -3.95 2.07
N ALA A 32 -1.16 -5.16 2.57
CA ALA A 32 -1.63 -5.43 3.91
C ALA A 32 -0.60 -6.30 4.64
N THR A 33 -0.36 -6.00 5.91
CA THR A 33 0.54 -6.79 6.74
C THR A 33 -0.26 -7.89 7.42
N LYS A 34 0.12 -9.14 7.14
CA LYS A 34 -0.33 -10.30 7.92
C LYS A 34 0.81 -10.73 8.83
N THR A 35 0.65 -10.48 10.12
CA THR A 35 1.61 -10.93 11.14
C THR A 35 1.17 -12.29 11.67
N THR A 36 2.10 -13.26 11.67
CA THR A 36 1.87 -14.60 12.24
C THR A 36 3.00 -14.91 13.22
N TRP A 37 2.63 -15.31 14.43
CA TRP A 37 3.59 -15.72 15.46
C TRP A 37 3.84 -17.21 15.36
N HIS A 38 5.12 -17.58 15.31
CA HIS A 38 5.55 -18.96 15.40
C HIS A 38 6.41 -19.09 16.66
N PRO A 39 6.26 -20.17 17.44
CA PRO A 39 7.14 -20.41 18.57
C PRO A 39 8.58 -20.51 18.05
N ILE A 40 9.48 -19.78 18.68
CA ILE A 40 10.92 -19.88 18.47
C ILE A 40 11.53 -20.37 19.79
N GLY A 41 12.40 -21.37 19.71
CA GLY A 41 13.04 -21.98 20.87
C GLY A 41 14.03 -21.02 21.56
N SER A 42 14.39 -21.34 22.80
CA SER A 42 15.52 -20.73 23.50
C SER A 42 16.84 -21.40 23.15
#